data_AF-A0A085W5N6-F1
#
_entry.id   AF-A0A085W5N6-F1
#
_cell.length_a   1.000
_cell.length_b   1.000
_cell.length_c   1.000
_cell.angle_alpha   90.00
_cell.angle_beta   90.00
_cell.angle_gamma   90.00
#
_symmetry.space_group_name_H-M   'P 1'
#
loop_
_entity.id
_entity.type
_entity.pdbx_description
1 polymer ?
#
loop_
_entity_poly.entity_id
_entity_poly.type
_entity_poly.pdbx_seq_one_letter_code
_entity_poly.pdbx_strand_id
1 'polypeptide(L)'
;MPATGSRTPAATTPASPGRNATYTIHAKDTLGSVAKAKLGDPKRWTEIAELNKDILPDPNRLPVGMTIELPPANRAEKPVQPPAVKGIFWPERFQGKAALTFDDGPHPVNTPKVLDILKRYGAKATFFVLGKKAREYPELIRRIVAEGHTLGNHSDDHPDYVKVSREEIERQLNAAQAAVDAALGRSHPMVQMRPPYGSMDNVVKEVIHARGNMAVLWNADSWDWRYRNDDPRILANVFAVPGGVQTTGGAILFHDIHPQTVRVLGDVLTRLKRLGIAVVTTDELLRQKYAAAPPPAVS
;
A
#
# COMPACT_ATOMS: atom_id res chain seq x y z
N MET A 1 17.34 -19.50 -53.82
CA MET A 1 16.23 -20.43 -53.52
C MET A 1 16.71 -21.41 -52.46
N PRO A 2 16.02 -21.64 -51.33
CA PRO A 2 14.92 -20.90 -50.68
C PRO A 2 15.44 -20.13 -49.43
N ALA A 3 14.94 -18.97 -48.98
CA ALA A 3 13.60 -18.55 -48.59
C ALA A 3 13.00 -19.33 -47.41
N THR A 4 13.21 -18.83 -46.18
CA THR A 4 12.35 -19.14 -45.03
C THR A 4 11.96 -17.84 -44.34
N GLY A 5 10.66 -17.55 -44.36
CA GLY A 5 10.06 -16.30 -43.95
C GLY A 5 9.73 -16.19 -42.46
N SER A 6 9.57 -14.93 -42.07
CA SER A 6 8.56 -14.35 -41.16
C SER A 6 8.06 -15.18 -39.97
N ARG A 7 8.15 -14.57 -38.78
CA ARG A 7 6.95 -14.15 -38.01
C ARG A 7 7.35 -13.16 -36.91
N THR A 8 7.06 -11.89 -37.16
CA THR A 8 6.94 -10.85 -36.15
C THR A 8 5.76 -11.22 -35.23
N PRO A 9 5.88 -11.21 -33.90
CA PRO A 9 4.71 -11.30 -33.03
C PRO A 9 3.92 -10.00 -33.18
N ALA A 10 2.64 -10.13 -33.51
CA ALA A 10 1.69 -9.03 -33.61
C ALA A 10 1.66 -8.23 -32.30
N ALA A 11 1.65 -6.91 -32.43
CA ALA A 11 1.36 -6.00 -31.33
C ALA A 11 -0.05 -6.28 -30.81
N THR A 12 -0.15 -6.76 -29.58
CA THR A 12 -1.43 -6.90 -28.88
C THR A 12 -1.86 -5.51 -28.42
N THR A 13 -2.90 -4.98 -29.06
CA THR A 13 -3.59 -3.76 -28.65
C THR A 13 -4.00 -3.83 -27.17
N PRO A 14 -3.73 -2.83 -26.32
CA PRO A 14 -4.24 -2.81 -24.96
C PRO A 14 -5.76 -2.68 -24.98
N ALA A 15 -6.44 -3.60 -24.32
CA ALA A 15 -7.89 -3.60 -24.15
C ALA A 15 -8.36 -2.37 -23.36
N SER A 16 -9.45 -1.77 -23.81
CA SER A 16 -10.18 -0.65 -23.19
C SER A 16 -10.61 -0.92 -21.72
N PRO A 17 -10.93 0.14 -20.95
CA PRO A 17 -11.22 0.01 -19.52
C PRO A 17 -12.47 -0.83 -19.22
N GLY A 18 -12.26 -1.86 -18.40
CA GLY A 18 -13.20 -2.63 -17.58
C GLY A 18 -14.70 -2.45 -17.81
N ARG A 19 -15.24 -3.07 -18.87
CA ARG A 19 -16.61 -3.60 -18.82
C ARG A 19 -16.53 -5.04 -18.35
N ASN A 20 -17.39 -5.42 -17.40
CA ASN A 20 -17.59 -6.84 -17.08
C ASN A 20 -17.85 -7.58 -18.39
N ALA A 21 -17.24 -8.76 -18.57
CA ALA A 21 -17.51 -9.57 -19.75
C ALA A 21 -18.99 -9.95 -19.72
N THR A 22 -19.69 -9.84 -20.85
CA THR A 22 -21.11 -10.22 -20.94
C THR A 22 -21.27 -11.59 -21.58
N TYR A 23 -22.38 -12.26 -21.27
CA TYR A 23 -22.73 -13.56 -21.82
C TYR A 23 -24.22 -13.63 -22.17
N THR A 24 -24.54 -14.16 -23.35
CA THR A 24 -25.92 -14.38 -23.78
C THR A 24 -26.38 -15.78 -23.39
N ILE A 25 -27.48 -15.88 -22.66
CA ILE A 25 -28.05 -17.15 -22.21
C ILE A 25 -28.52 -17.99 -23.41
N HIS A 26 -28.08 -19.25 -23.46
CA HIS A 26 -28.54 -20.25 -24.42
C HIS A 26 -29.51 -21.26 -23.78
N ALA A 27 -30.20 -22.03 -24.62
CA ALA A 27 -31.13 -23.06 -24.13
C ALA A 27 -30.39 -24.10 -23.26
N LYS A 28 -30.99 -24.43 -22.11
CA LYS A 28 -30.45 -25.33 -21.06
C LYS A 28 -29.28 -24.79 -20.25
N ASP A 29 -28.92 -23.53 -20.41
CA ASP A 29 -27.96 -22.90 -19.52
C ASP A 29 -28.51 -22.84 -18.09
N THR A 30 -27.62 -23.06 -17.15
CA THR A 30 -27.76 -22.71 -15.73
C THR A 30 -26.61 -21.77 -15.35
N LEU A 31 -26.79 -20.93 -14.33
CA LEU A 31 -25.70 -20.06 -13.88
C LEU A 31 -24.47 -20.89 -13.46
N GLY A 32 -24.68 -22.10 -12.93
CA GLY A 32 -23.60 -23.05 -12.63
C GLY A 32 -22.84 -23.52 -13.87
N SER A 33 -23.54 -23.85 -14.95
CA SER A 33 -22.91 -24.24 -16.22
C SER A 33 -22.15 -23.08 -16.87
N VAL A 34 -22.70 -21.87 -16.82
CA VAL A 34 -22.07 -20.65 -17.33
C VAL A 34 -20.82 -20.31 -16.51
N ALA A 35 -20.91 -20.37 -15.17
CA ALA A 35 -19.79 -20.17 -14.27
C ALA A 35 -18.67 -21.19 -14.51
N LYS A 36 -18.99 -22.48 -14.68
CA LYS A 36 -17.99 -23.50 -15.03
C LYS A 36 -17.32 -23.20 -16.36
N ALA A 37 -18.09 -22.83 -17.38
CA ALA A 37 -17.58 -22.61 -18.73
C ALA A 37 -16.75 -21.32 -18.87
N LYS A 38 -17.10 -20.25 -18.16
CA LYS A 38 -16.48 -18.92 -18.33
C LYS A 38 -15.54 -18.52 -17.19
N LEU A 39 -15.72 -19.11 -16.00
CA LEU A 39 -14.99 -18.76 -14.78
C LEU A 39 -14.19 -19.94 -14.21
N GLY A 40 -14.29 -21.12 -14.82
CA GLY A 40 -13.58 -22.34 -14.39
C GLY A 40 -14.09 -22.98 -13.10
N ASP A 41 -15.11 -22.40 -12.45
CA ASP A 41 -15.66 -22.87 -11.17
C ASP A 41 -17.19 -22.77 -11.17
N PRO A 42 -17.93 -23.90 -11.17
CA PRO A 42 -19.39 -23.90 -11.16
C PRO A 42 -19.99 -23.22 -9.93
N LYS A 43 -19.26 -23.14 -8.80
CA LYS A 43 -19.75 -22.52 -7.56
C LYS A 43 -19.84 -21.00 -7.66
N ARG A 44 -19.21 -20.38 -8.67
CA ARG A 44 -19.25 -18.92 -8.90
C ARG A 44 -20.54 -18.43 -9.55
N TRP A 45 -21.53 -19.31 -9.70
CA TRP A 45 -22.87 -18.96 -10.16
C TRP A 45 -23.55 -17.90 -9.28
N THR A 46 -23.22 -17.87 -7.98
CA THR A 46 -23.74 -16.88 -7.03
C THR A 46 -23.23 -15.48 -7.30
N GLU A 47 -21.98 -15.33 -7.76
CA GLU A 47 -21.42 -14.04 -8.18
C GLU A 47 -22.13 -13.50 -9.42
N ILE A 48 -22.44 -14.39 -10.38
CA ILE A 48 -23.22 -14.05 -11.56
C ILE A 48 -24.64 -13.64 -11.16
N ALA A 49 -25.29 -14.38 -10.26
CA ALA A 49 -26.63 -14.06 -9.77
C ALA A 49 -26.68 -12.67 -9.12
N GLU A 50 -25.73 -12.37 -8.23
CA GLU A 50 -25.68 -11.09 -7.51
C GLU A 50 -25.43 -9.91 -8.46
N LEU A 51 -24.52 -10.06 -9.42
CA LEU A 51 -24.19 -9.00 -10.38
C LEU A 51 -25.37 -8.64 -11.30
N ASN A 52 -26.28 -9.60 -11.53
CA ASN A 52 -27.41 -9.44 -12.42
C ASN A 52 -28.75 -9.37 -11.69
N LYS A 53 -28.78 -9.25 -10.36
CA LYS A 53 -30.02 -9.37 -9.56
C LYS A 53 -31.14 -8.40 -9.97
N ASP A 54 -30.77 -7.24 -10.52
CA ASP A 54 -31.72 -6.20 -10.95
C ASP A 54 -32.43 -6.59 -12.26
N ILE A 55 -31.79 -7.42 -13.09
CA ILE A 55 -32.32 -7.88 -14.38
C ILE A 55 -32.73 -9.36 -14.37
N LEU A 56 -32.22 -10.13 -13.41
CA LEU A 56 -32.44 -11.55 -13.22
C LEU A 56 -32.91 -11.83 -11.77
N PRO A 57 -34.19 -11.57 -11.46
CA PRO A 57 -34.72 -11.70 -10.09
C PRO A 57 -34.84 -13.15 -9.61
N ASP A 58 -34.92 -14.14 -10.51
CA ASP A 58 -34.87 -15.57 -10.19
C ASP A 58 -33.65 -16.23 -10.87
N PRO A 59 -32.60 -16.59 -10.10
CA PRO A 59 -31.38 -17.17 -10.66
C PRO A 59 -31.56 -18.58 -11.23
N ASN A 60 -32.71 -19.22 -11.01
CA ASN A 60 -33.04 -20.52 -11.60
C ASN A 60 -33.86 -20.43 -12.89
N ARG A 61 -34.27 -19.21 -13.29
CA ARG A 61 -35.04 -18.97 -14.52
C ARG A 61 -34.26 -18.05 -15.44
N LEU A 62 -33.48 -18.63 -16.35
CA LEU A 62 -32.65 -17.89 -17.30
C LEU A 62 -33.38 -17.75 -18.65
N PRO A 63 -33.86 -16.55 -19.03
CA PRO A 63 -34.48 -16.34 -20.33
C PRO A 63 -33.45 -16.49 -21.45
N VAL A 64 -33.72 -17.35 -22.42
CA VAL A 64 -32.84 -17.53 -23.60
C VAL A 64 -32.74 -16.21 -24.36
N GLY A 65 -31.52 -15.81 -24.73
CA GLY A 65 -31.22 -14.54 -25.40
C GLY A 65 -30.97 -13.37 -24.44
N MET A 66 -31.22 -13.52 -23.14
CA MET A 66 -30.87 -12.51 -22.14
C MET A 66 -29.34 -12.37 -22.05
N THR A 67 -28.86 -11.13 -22.01
CA THR A 67 -27.45 -10.84 -21.75
C THR A 67 -27.25 -10.58 -20.27
N ILE A 68 -26.31 -11.31 -19.67
CA ILE A 68 -25.90 -11.18 -18.27
C ILE A 68 -24.44 -10.75 -18.20
N GLU A 69 -24.08 -10.00 -17.16
CA GLU A 69 -22.70 -9.68 -16.83
C GLU A 69 -22.03 -10.85 -16.09
N LEU A 70 -20.73 -11.03 -16.34
CA LEU A 70 -19.90 -12.02 -15.66
C LEU A 70 -18.87 -11.30 -14.76
N PRO A 71 -18.62 -11.83 -13.55
CA PRO A 71 -17.51 -11.36 -12.73
C PRO A 71 -16.16 -11.66 -13.44
N PRO A 72 -15.06 -11.00 -13.03
CA PRO A 72 -13.74 -11.28 -13.59
C PRO A 72 -13.38 -12.78 -13.52
N ALA A 73 -12.83 -13.32 -14.62
CA ALA A 73 -12.46 -14.74 -14.71
C ALA A 73 -11.42 -15.13 -13.64
N ASN A 74 -10.47 -14.24 -13.36
CA ASN A 74 -9.59 -14.36 -12.22
C ASN A 74 -10.35 -13.92 -10.97
N ARG A 75 -10.42 -14.75 -9.92
CA ARG A 75 -10.86 -14.25 -8.60
C ARG A 75 -9.98 -13.05 -8.30
N ALA A 76 -10.57 -11.87 -8.13
CA ALA A 76 -9.95 -10.90 -7.26
C ALA A 76 -9.74 -11.68 -5.96
N GLU A 77 -8.49 -11.91 -5.58
CA GLU A 77 -8.22 -12.40 -4.24
C GLU A 77 -9.07 -11.54 -3.31
N LYS A 78 -9.92 -12.18 -2.49
CA LYS A 78 -10.46 -11.49 -1.31
C LYS A 78 -9.26 -10.76 -0.72
N PRO A 79 -9.37 -9.47 -0.34
CA PRO A 79 -8.29 -8.81 0.36
C PRO A 79 -7.88 -9.75 1.49
N VAL A 80 -6.74 -10.42 1.32
CA VAL A 80 -6.12 -11.20 2.37
C VAL A 80 -5.67 -10.11 3.30
N GLN A 81 -6.55 -9.68 4.21
CA GLN A 81 -6.14 -8.78 5.27
C GLN A 81 -4.92 -9.46 5.90
N PRO A 82 -3.71 -8.88 5.81
CA PRO A 82 -2.66 -9.37 6.67
C PRO A 82 -3.24 -9.32 8.08
N PRO A 83 -3.04 -10.35 8.92
CA PRO A 83 -3.44 -10.25 10.32
C PRO A 83 -2.90 -8.93 10.84
N ALA A 84 -3.74 -8.13 11.50
CA ALA A 84 -3.34 -6.85 12.06
C ALA A 84 -2.02 -7.06 12.82
N VAL A 85 -0.92 -6.59 12.22
CA VAL A 85 0.40 -6.82 12.80
C VAL A 85 0.44 -5.90 14.02
N LYS A 86 0.56 -6.50 15.22
CA LYS A 86 0.70 -5.78 16.48
C LYS A 86 2.07 -5.07 16.53
N GLY A 87 2.17 -3.95 15.84
CA GLY A 87 3.15 -2.90 16.11
C GLY A 87 2.49 -1.74 16.82
N ILE A 88 3.28 -0.77 17.28
CA ILE A 88 2.77 0.48 17.84
C ILE A 88 1.99 1.19 16.72
N PHE A 89 0.68 0.94 16.66
CA PHE A 89 -0.44 1.71 16.07
C PHE A 89 -1.70 0.80 15.93
N TRP A 90 -2.30 0.35 17.04
CA TRP A 90 -3.68 -0.19 17.10
C TRP A 90 -4.25 -0.12 18.53
N PRO A 91 -5.54 0.18 18.81
CA PRO A 91 -6.55 0.94 18.09
C PRO A 91 -6.78 2.30 18.81
N GLU A 92 -6.04 3.34 18.45
CA GLU A 92 -6.21 4.66 19.07
C GLU A 92 -6.84 5.63 18.10
N ARG A 93 -7.75 6.47 18.59
CA ARG A 93 -8.39 7.52 17.79
C ARG A 93 -7.44 8.72 17.69
N PHE A 94 -6.65 8.77 16.63
CA PHE A 94 -5.93 9.95 16.14
C PHE A 94 -6.91 10.96 15.56
N GLN A 95 -7.72 11.56 16.45
CA GLN A 95 -8.81 12.51 16.20
C GLN A 95 -8.63 13.36 14.93
N GLY A 96 -9.20 12.91 13.80
CA GLY A 96 -9.16 13.64 12.53
C GLY A 96 -7.76 13.85 11.94
N LYS A 97 -6.78 12.99 12.25
CA LYS A 97 -5.42 13.06 11.69
C LYS A 97 -4.98 11.72 11.08
N ALA A 98 -4.33 11.80 9.93
CA ALA A 98 -3.73 10.65 9.25
C ALA A 98 -2.29 10.95 8.85
N ALA A 99 -1.43 9.94 8.90
CA ALA A 99 -0.08 10.03 8.37
C ALA A 99 0.04 9.21 7.10
N LEU A 100 0.46 9.86 6.02
CA LEU A 100 0.90 9.15 4.82
C LEU A 100 2.35 8.70 5.04
N THR A 101 2.59 7.42 4.81
CA THR A 101 3.92 6.81 4.95
C THR A 101 4.34 6.14 3.65
N PHE A 102 5.62 6.28 3.29
CA PHE A 102 6.19 5.77 2.05
C PHE A 102 7.43 4.92 2.34
N ASP A 103 7.43 3.68 1.87
CA ASP A 103 8.52 2.72 2.08
C ASP A 103 9.35 2.52 0.79
N ASP A 104 10.52 1.91 0.95
CA ASP A 104 11.48 1.46 -0.08
C ASP A 104 12.24 2.54 -0.87
N GLY A 105 11.84 3.80 -0.72
CA GLY A 105 12.48 4.94 -1.37
C GLY A 105 13.83 5.34 -0.76
N PRO A 106 14.44 6.42 -1.30
CA PRO A 106 13.93 7.23 -2.41
C PRO A 106 14.09 6.58 -3.80
N HIS A 107 13.17 6.90 -4.71
CA HIS A 107 13.20 6.56 -6.14
C HIS A 107 13.37 7.82 -7.00
N PRO A 108 14.30 7.85 -7.97
CA PRO A 108 14.69 9.06 -8.69
C PRO A 108 13.56 9.71 -9.52
N VAL A 109 12.57 8.93 -9.94
CA VAL A 109 11.46 9.43 -10.78
C VAL A 109 10.17 9.67 -10.00
N ASN A 110 9.91 8.89 -8.96
CA ASN A 110 8.59 8.81 -8.34
C ASN A 110 8.54 9.61 -7.04
N THR A 111 9.57 9.52 -6.19
CA THR A 111 9.69 10.32 -4.97
C THR A 111 9.58 11.83 -5.23
N PRO A 112 10.26 12.41 -6.26
CA PRO A 112 10.05 13.83 -6.60
C PRO A 112 8.59 14.19 -6.87
N LYS A 113 7.86 13.33 -7.58
CA LYS A 113 6.45 13.56 -7.92
C LYS A 113 5.55 13.44 -6.70
N VAL A 114 5.84 12.49 -5.80
CA VAL A 114 5.17 12.36 -4.50
C VAL A 114 5.36 13.64 -3.69
N LEU A 115 6.59 14.14 -3.56
CA LEU A 115 6.89 15.39 -2.86
C LEU A 115 6.14 16.58 -3.48
N ASP A 116 6.14 16.70 -4.81
CA ASP A 116 5.41 17.76 -5.52
C ASP A 116 3.89 17.70 -5.25
N ILE A 117 3.31 16.50 -5.20
CA ILE A 117 1.90 16.31 -4.85
C ILE A 117 1.66 16.75 -3.40
N LEU A 118 2.45 16.25 -2.45
CA LEU A 118 2.31 16.59 -1.04
C LEU A 118 2.39 18.12 -0.81
N LYS A 119 3.35 18.78 -1.46
CA LYS A 119 3.51 20.24 -1.44
C LYS A 119 2.26 20.97 -1.94
N ARG A 120 1.66 20.53 -3.06
CA ARG A 120 0.42 21.14 -3.59
C ARG A 120 -0.76 21.06 -2.61
N TYR A 121 -0.80 20.01 -1.80
CA TYR A 121 -1.85 19.83 -0.78
C TYR A 121 -1.48 20.43 0.58
N GLY A 122 -0.27 21.00 0.73
CA GLY A 122 0.23 21.47 2.02
C GLY A 122 0.43 20.34 3.05
N ALA A 123 0.56 19.10 2.59
CA ALA A 123 0.65 17.91 3.43
C ALA A 123 2.12 17.57 3.75
N LYS A 124 2.36 17.08 4.97
CA LYS A 124 3.63 16.44 5.36
C LYS A 124 3.41 14.93 5.52
N ALA A 125 4.49 14.18 5.39
CA ALA A 125 4.47 12.72 5.32
C ALA A 125 5.75 12.16 5.97
N THR A 126 5.78 10.85 6.16
CA THR A 126 6.94 10.13 6.66
C THR A 126 7.47 9.19 5.59
N PHE A 127 8.78 9.20 5.35
CA PHE A 127 9.45 8.33 4.38
C PHE A 127 10.35 7.36 5.14
N PHE A 128 10.03 6.07 5.11
CA PHE A 128 10.87 5.00 5.63
C PHE A 128 11.85 4.59 4.52
N VAL A 129 13.07 5.11 4.60
CA VAL A 129 14.04 5.03 3.52
C VAL A 129 15.00 3.85 3.68
N LEU A 130 15.41 3.29 2.55
CA LEU A 130 16.50 2.32 2.50
C LEU A 130 17.85 3.04 2.48
N GLY A 131 18.78 2.57 3.31
CA GLY A 131 20.14 3.12 3.35
C GLY A 131 20.86 3.08 2.00
N LYS A 132 20.71 1.98 1.24
CA LYS A 132 21.24 1.87 -0.11
C LYS A 132 20.69 2.95 -1.05
N LYS A 133 19.40 3.27 -0.95
CA LYS A 133 18.76 4.31 -1.77
C LYS A 133 19.13 5.72 -1.32
N ALA A 134 19.31 5.93 -0.02
CA ALA A 134 19.83 7.19 0.51
C ALA A 134 21.24 7.50 -0.02
N ARG A 135 22.10 6.48 -0.19
CA ARG A 135 23.42 6.63 -0.82
C ARG A 135 23.35 6.90 -2.32
N GLU A 136 22.43 6.25 -3.03
CA GLU A 136 22.24 6.44 -4.48
C GLU A 136 21.65 7.83 -4.81
N TYR A 137 20.73 8.35 -3.98
CA TYR A 137 19.96 9.57 -4.23
C TYR A 137 19.98 10.55 -3.03
N PRO A 138 21.17 11.01 -2.60
CA PRO A 138 21.31 11.85 -1.41
C PRO A 138 20.60 13.21 -1.54
N GLU A 139 20.42 13.71 -2.77
CA GLU A 139 19.63 14.91 -3.05
C GLU A 139 18.15 14.76 -2.68
N LEU A 140 17.58 13.56 -2.83
CA LEU A 140 16.19 13.30 -2.43
C LEU A 140 16.05 13.23 -0.92
N ILE A 141 17.03 12.67 -0.21
CA ILE A 141 17.07 12.73 1.26
C ILE A 141 17.08 14.18 1.74
N ARG A 142 17.96 15.02 1.18
CA ARG A 142 18.00 16.46 1.48
C ARG A 142 16.66 17.15 1.19
N ARG A 143 16.03 16.82 0.06
CA ARG A 143 14.74 17.41 -0.34
C ARG A 143 13.61 17.01 0.60
N ILE A 144 13.51 15.72 0.98
CA ILE A 144 12.52 15.22 1.95
C ILE A 144 12.61 16.03 3.25
N VAL A 145 13.81 16.20 3.80
CA VAL A 145 14.01 16.96 5.04
C VAL A 145 13.75 18.46 4.85
N ALA A 146 14.24 19.06 3.78
CA ALA A 146 14.07 20.48 3.50
C ALA A 146 12.59 20.87 3.30
N GLU A 147 11.79 19.96 2.75
CA GLU A 147 10.35 20.14 2.62
C GLU A 147 9.57 19.77 3.90
N GLY A 148 10.24 19.46 5.01
CA GLY A 148 9.62 19.27 6.32
C GLY A 148 8.91 17.92 6.51
N HIS A 149 9.31 16.91 5.74
CA HIS A 149 8.88 15.53 5.93
C HIS A 149 9.76 14.82 6.96
N THR A 150 9.24 13.76 7.57
CA THR A 150 9.98 12.92 8.51
C THR A 150 10.71 11.81 7.76
N LEU A 151 11.95 11.51 8.16
CA LEU A 151 12.66 10.30 7.75
C LEU A 151 12.54 9.22 8.84
N GLY A 152 12.22 8.01 8.40
CA GLY A 152 12.29 6.79 9.21
C GLY A 152 13.26 5.79 8.59
N ASN A 153 13.78 4.87 9.40
CA ASN A 153 14.71 3.84 8.95
C ASN A 153 13.95 2.61 8.43
N HIS A 154 14.27 2.14 7.23
CA HIS A 154 13.68 0.92 6.65
C HIS A 154 14.68 -0.19 6.38
N SER A 155 15.78 -0.26 7.15
CA SER A 155 16.98 -1.08 6.89
C SER A 155 17.88 -0.52 5.77
N ASP A 156 19.00 -1.19 5.52
CA ASP A 156 19.93 -0.80 4.45
C ASP A 156 19.56 -1.43 3.09
N ASP A 157 19.22 -2.72 3.08
CA ASP A 157 18.93 -3.49 1.86
C ASP A 157 17.63 -4.32 1.87
N HIS A 158 16.75 -4.08 2.86
CA HIS A 158 15.42 -4.69 3.00
C HIS A 158 15.39 -6.21 3.30
N PRO A 159 16.20 -6.72 4.25
CA PRO A 159 16.12 -8.13 4.65
C PRO A 159 14.94 -8.35 5.58
N ASP A 160 14.36 -9.54 5.53
CA ASP A 160 13.34 -9.95 6.50
C ASP A 160 13.99 -10.18 7.87
N TYR A 161 13.77 -9.27 8.82
CA TYR A 161 14.49 -9.26 10.09
C TYR A 161 14.31 -10.52 10.93
N VAL A 162 13.18 -11.24 10.81
CA VAL A 162 12.99 -12.51 11.53
C VAL A 162 13.78 -13.68 10.93
N LYS A 163 14.47 -13.46 9.81
CA LYS A 163 15.29 -14.47 9.12
C LYS A 163 16.79 -14.23 9.23
N VAL A 164 17.21 -13.20 9.96
CA VAL A 164 18.61 -12.82 10.09
C VAL A 164 19.00 -12.66 11.56
N SER A 165 20.31 -12.58 11.83
CA SER A 165 20.81 -12.48 13.20
C SER A 165 20.57 -11.08 13.80
N ARG A 166 20.68 -10.97 15.13
CA ARG A 166 20.66 -9.68 15.83
C ARG A 166 21.68 -8.70 15.26
N GLU A 167 22.91 -9.18 15.04
CA GLU A 167 24.03 -8.39 14.54
C GLU A 167 23.76 -7.89 13.12
N GLU A 168 23.08 -8.70 12.30
CA GLU A 168 22.62 -8.28 10.98
C GLU A 168 21.62 -7.12 11.08
N ILE A 169 20.60 -7.23 11.94
CA ILE A 169 19.60 -6.18 12.15
C ILE A 169 20.28 -4.87 12.59
N GLU A 170 21.20 -4.95 13.55
CA GLU A 170 21.94 -3.79 14.03
C GLU A 170 22.81 -3.17 12.92
N ARG A 171 23.49 -3.99 12.10
CA ARG A 171 24.26 -3.50 10.96
C ARG A 171 23.37 -2.79 9.95
N GLN A 172 22.23 -3.36 9.60
CA GLN A 172 21.26 -2.79 8.66
C GLN A 172 20.75 -1.42 9.14
N LEU A 173 20.37 -1.33 10.41
CA LEU A 173 19.91 -0.07 11.01
C LEU A 173 21.03 0.98 11.04
N ASN A 174 22.25 0.61 11.44
CA ASN A 174 23.39 1.51 11.49
C ASN A 174 23.83 2.00 10.11
N ALA A 175 23.88 1.11 9.11
CA ALA A 175 24.26 1.47 7.74
C ALA A 175 23.26 2.43 7.11
N ALA A 176 21.96 2.24 7.33
CA ALA A 176 20.94 3.17 6.88
C ALA A 176 21.02 4.53 7.58
N GLN A 177 21.27 4.55 8.90
CA GLN A 177 21.50 5.81 9.64
C GLN A 177 22.70 6.58 9.10
N ALA A 178 23.83 5.89 8.90
CA ALA A 178 25.05 6.50 8.37
C ALA A 178 24.85 7.07 6.96
N ALA A 179 24.07 6.38 6.12
CA ALA A 179 23.74 6.86 4.77
C ALA A 179 22.96 8.18 4.79
N VAL A 180 21.96 8.28 5.68
CA VAL A 180 21.15 9.50 5.85
C VAL A 180 22.00 10.64 6.41
N ASP A 181 22.81 10.38 7.43
CA ASP A 181 23.71 11.38 8.02
C ASP A 181 24.70 11.91 6.97
N ALA A 182 25.28 11.02 6.16
CA ALA A 182 26.18 11.38 5.07
C ALA A 182 25.48 12.21 3.99
N ALA A 183 24.25 11.84 3.60
CA ALA A 183 23.46 12.59 2.62
C ALA A 183 23.13 14.02 3.11
N LEU A 184 22.93 14.19 4.41
CA LEU A 184 22.62 15.49 5.02
C LEU A 184 23.85 16.29 5.46
N GLY A 185 25.03 15.65 5.51
CA GLY A 185 26.27 16.27 5.98
C GLY A 185 26.28 16.57 7.48
N ARG A 186 25.38 15.94 8.26
CA ARG A 186 25.23 16.13 9.71
C ARG A 186 24.48 14.96 10.31
N SER A 187 24.58 14.80 11.63
CA SER A 187 23.73 13.84 12.34
C SER A 187 22.24 14.22 12.19
N HIS A 188 21.44 13.21 11.86
CA HIS A 188 19.99 13.27 11.73
C HIS A 188 19.38 11.97 12.26
N PRO A 189 19.20 11.84 13.59
CA PRO A 189 18.72 10.60 14.19
C PRO A 189 17.34 10.20 13.67
N MET A 190 17.24 9.04 13.01
CA MET A 190 15.96 8.44 12.66
C MET A 190 15.42 7.68 13.87
N VAL A 191 14.60 8.36 14.67
CA VAL A 191 13.97 7.78 15.87
C VAL A 191 12.99 6.66 15.49
N GLN A 192 12.27 6.86 14.40
CA GLN A 192 11.28 5.92 13.90
C GLN A 192 11.89 4.94 12.91
N MET A 193 11.41 3.70 12.93
CA MET A 193 11.78 2.68 11.96
C MET A 193 10.57 1.82 11.60
N ARG A 194 10.64 1.17 10.44
CA ARG A 194 9.67 0.15 10.04
C ARG A 194 10.46 -1.10 9.65
N PRO A 195 10.20 -2.27 10.28
CA PRO A 195 10.82 -3.51 9.85
C PRO A 195 10.36 -3.86 8.43
N PRO A 196 11.26 -4.29 7.53
CA PRO A 196 10.87 -4.85 6.23
C PRO A 196 9.74 -5.87 6.37
N TYR A 197 8.77 -5.82 5.47
CA TYR A 197 7.55 -6.64 5.48
C TYR A 197 6.63 -6.49 6.72
N GLY A 198 6.96 -5.57 7.64
CA GLY A 198 6.30 -5.49 8.95
C GLY A 198 6.62 -6.68 9.87
N SER A 199 7.59 -7.52 9.52
CA SER A 199 7.94 -8.74 10.27
C SER A 199 8.62 -8.40 11.60
N MET A 200 8.11 -8.96 12.71
CA MET A 200 8.69 -8.80 14.04
C MET A 200 8.53 -10.06 14.88
N ASP A 201 9.63 -10.51 15.49
CA ASP A 201 9.64 -11.46 16.61
C ASP A 201 10.17 -10.77 17.90
N ASN A 202 10.48 -11.55 18.94
CA ASN A 202 11.00 -10.98 20.19
C ASN A 202 12.41 -10.41 20.04
N VAL A 203 13.26 -11.04 19.22
CA VAL A 203 14.63 -10.55 18.97
C VAL A 203 14.58 -9.19 18.27
N VAL A 204 13.75 -9.06 17.23
CA VAL A 204 13.56 -7.79 16.51
C VAL A 204 13.07 -6.69 17.45
N LYS A 205 12.09 -6.98 18.31
CA LYS A 205 11.56 -6.02 19.29
C LYS A 205 12.62 -5.58 20.30
N GLU A 206 13.41 -6.51 20.81
CA GLU A 206 14.50 -6.21 21.74
C GLU A 206 15.56 -5.31 21.11
N VAL A 207 15.98 -5.57 19.86
CA VAL A 207 16.93 -4.72 19.14
C VAL A 207 16.37 -3.31 18.96
N ILE A 208 15.11 -3.19 18.51
CA ILE A 208 14.46 -1.90 18.31
C ILE A 208 14.39 -1.12 19.63
N HIS A 209 13.98 -1.79 20.72
CA HIS A 209 13.88 -1.19 22.05
C HIS A 209 15.24 -0.76 22.61
N ALA A 210 16.26 -1.63 22.53
CA ALA A 210 17.61 -1.34 23.03
C ALA A 210 18.27 -0.14 22.34
N ARG A 211 17.88 0.14 21.09
CA ARG A 211 18.34 1.29 20.32
C ARG A 211 17.54 2.57 20.57
N GLY A 212 16.48 2.51 21.38
CA GLY A 212 15.54 3.61 21.57
C GLY A 212 14.73 3.95 20.32
N ASN A 213 14.64 3.02 19.36
CA ASN A 213 13.85 3.20 18.15
C ASN A 213 12.36 2.91 18.39
N MET A 214 11.51 3.50 17.55
CA MET A 214 10.08 3.25 17.55
C MET A 214 9.65 2.54 16.27
N ALA A 215 9.15 1.31 16.40
CA ALA A 215 8.56 0.58 15.29
C ALA A 215 7.20 1.17 14.90
N VAL A 216 7.08 1.68 13.67
CA VAL A 216 5.85 2.25 13.13
C VAL A 216 5.31 1.35 12.03
N LEU A 217 4.13 0.78 12.25
CA LEU A 217 3.40 0.02 11.22
C LEU A 217 2.31 0.89 10.59
N TRP A 218 1.18 0.29 10.22
CA TRP A 218 0.11 0.97 9.50
C TRP A 218 -1.27 0.48 9.96
N ASN A 219 -2.25 1.37 9.83
CA ASN A 219 -3.66 1.09 10.06
C ASN A 219 -4.37 0.71 8.75
N ALA A 220 -3.88 1.24 7.62
CA ALA A 220 -4.36 0.93 6.29
C ALA A 220 -3.19 0.66 5.34
N ASP A 221 -3.29 -0.42 4.57
CA ASP A 221 -2.34 -0.78 3.53
C ASP A 221 -2.98 -0.52 2.16
N SER A 222 -2.34 0.29 1.32
CA SER A 222 -2.86 0.62 0.00
C SER A 222 -2.79 -0.53 -1.00
N TRP A 223 -1.85 -1.47 -0.80
CA TRP A 223 -1.52 -2.53 -1.75
C TRP A 223 -1.07 -1.99 -3.11
N ASP A 224 -0.52 -0.79 -3.12
CA ASP A 224 0.03 -0.17 -4.32
C ASP A 224 1.12 -1.02 -4.96
N TRP A 225 1.91 -1.76 -4.20
CA TRP A 225 2.92 -2.72 -4.69
C TRP A 225 2.33 -3.89 -5.48
N ARG A 226 1.10 -4.28 -5.16
CA ARG A 226 0.41 -5.44 -5.73
C ARG A 226 -0.38 -5.09 -6.98
N TYR A 227 -1.06 -3.94 -6.97
CA TYR A 227 -1.84 -3.48 -8.10
C TYR A 227 -1.00 -2.62 -9.06
N ARG A 228 -1.52 -2.35 -10.26
CA ARG A 228 -0.81 -1.62 -11.32
C ARG A 228 -1.71 -0.52 -11.89
N ASN A 229 -1.10 0.43 -12.59
CA ASN A 229 -1.82 1.50 -13.28
C ASN A 229 -2.71 2.31 -12.32
N ASP A 230 -3.98 2.51 -12.66
CA ASP A 230 -4.96 3.29 -11.92
C ASP A 230 -6.02 2.38 -11.31
N ASP A 231 -5.61 1.21 -10.82
CA ASP A 231 -6.51 0.23 -10.24
C ASP A 231 -7.29 0.86 -9.06
N PRO A 232 -8.63 0.94 -9.13
CA PRO A 232 -9.43 1.62 -8.12
C PRO A 232 -9.33 0.94 -6.75
N ARG A 233 -8.85 -0.31 -6.69
CA ARG A 233 -8.63 -1.03 -5.44
C ARG A 233 -7.57 -0.38 -4.56
N ILE A 234 -6.58 0.31 -5.14
CA ILE A 234 -5.56 0.99 -4.33
C ILE A 234 -6.21 2.07 -3.46
N LEU A 235 -7.06 2.91 -4.06
CA LEU A 235 -7.83 3.90 -3.32
C LEU A 235 -8.82 3.24 -2.37
N ALA A 236 -9.54 2.21 -2.82
CA ALA A 236 -10.53 1.53 -1.99
C ALA A 236 -9.90 0.94 -0.71
N ASN A 237 -8.74 0.29 -0.82
CA ASN A 237 -8.05 -0.35 0.29
C ASN A 237 -7.69 0.61 1.43
N VAL A 238 -7.28 1.83 1.09
CA VAL A 238 -6.99 2.88 2.09
C VAL A 238 -8.19 3.17 2.99
N PHE A 239 -9.41 3.07 2.45
CA PHE A 239 -10.66 3.43 3.13
C PHE A 239 -11.57 2.22 3.44
N ALA A 240 -11.14 1.00 3.12
CA ALA A 240 -11.97 -0.19 3.31
C ALA A 240 -11.88 -0.76 4.73
N VAL A 241 -10.86 -0.39 5.51
CA VAL A 241 -10.60 -0.95 6.84
C VAL A 241 -11.67 -0.48 7.84
N PRO A 242 -12.48 -1.39 8.44
CA PRO A 242 -13.40 -1.04 9.51
C PRO A 242 -12.62 -0.52 10.71
N GLY A 243 -13.01 0.65 11.25
CA GLY A 243 -12.21 1.29 12.31
C GLY A 243 -10.88 1.85 11.81
N GLY A 244 -10.64 1.90 10.49
CA GLY A 244 -9.41 2.39 9.88
C GLY A 244 -9.33 3.92 9.85
N VAL A 245 -8.46 4.43 8.96
CA VAL A 245 -8.06 5.84 8.95
C VAL A 245 -9.21 6.84 8.87
N GLN A 246 -10.32 6.46 8.24
CA GLN A 246 -11.51 7.30 8.10
C GLN A 246 -12.31 7.54 9.39
N THR A 247 -12.13 6.70 10.41
CA THR A 247 -12.85 6.82 11.68
C THR A 247 -11.93 7.05 12.87
N THR A 248 -10.73 6.47 12.84
CA THR A 248 -9.76 6.57 13.93
C THR A 248 -8.52 7.37 13.56
N GLY A 249 -8.34 7.76 12.30
CA GLY A 249 -7.06 8.29 11.86
C GLY A 249 -5.96 7.22 11.88
N GLY A 250 -4.70 7.64 11.85
CA GLY A 250 -3.55 6.73 11.90
C GLY A 250 -2.69 6.70 10.64
N ALA A 251 -1.84 5.68 10.50
CA ALA A 251 -0.86 5.61 9.43
C ALA A 251 -1.36 4.81 8.21
N ILE A 252 -1.09 5.32 7.01
CA ILE A 252 -1.40 4.68 5.72
C ILE A 252 -0.08 4.29 5.05
N LEU A 253 0.04 3.03 4.65
CA LEU A 253 1.21 2.49 3.94
C LEU A 253 1.07 2.64 2.42
N PHE A 254 2.09 3.24 1.82
CA PHE A 254 2.40 3.28 0.40
C PHE A 254 3.89 3.01 0.17
N HIS A 255 4.29 2.84 -1.08
CA HIS A 255 5.66 2.70 -1.52
C HIS A 255 5.92 3.72 -2.64
N ASP A 256 6.80 4.69 -2.42
CA ASP A 256 7.07 5.75 -3.39
C ASP A 256 7.94 5.28 -4.57
N ILE A 257 8.39 4.03 -4.57
CA ILE A 257 9.03 3.36 -5.71
C ILE A 257 8.02 3.05 -6.84
N HIS A 258 6.72 3.14 -6.58
CA HIS A 258 5.67 2.72 -7.52
C HIS A 258 4.95 3.88 -8.22
N PRO A 259 4.78 3.84 -9.56
CA PRO A 259 4.10 4.92 -10.28
C PRO A 259 2.60 4.99 -9.99
N GLN A 260 1.95 3.88 -9.62
CA GLN A 260 0.54 3.85 -9.22
C GLN A 260 0.28 4.64 -7.93
N THR A 261 1.26 4.70 -7.03
CA THR A 261 1.24 5.53 -5.82
C THR A 261 1.14 7.00 -6.19
N VAL A 262 1.96 7.46 -7.15
CA VAL A 262 1.92 8.84 -7.66
C VAL A 262 0.54 9.17 -8.23
N ARG A 263 -0.07 8.24 -8.97
CA ARG A 263 -1.37 8.46 -9.64
C ARG A 263 -2.53 8.56 -8.65
N VAL A 264 -2.56 7.71 -7.61
CA VAL A 264 -3.67 7.66 -6.64
C VAL A 264 -3.56 8.71 -5.53
N LEU A 265 -2.36 9.23 -5.26
CA LEU A 265 -2.08 10.06 -4.09
C LEU A 265 -2.95 11.34 -4.02
N GLY A 266 -3.22 11.97 -5.16
CA GLY A 266 -4.09 13.15 -5.22
C GLY A 266 -5.53 12.85 -4.78
N ASP A 267 -6.07 11.69 -5.17
CA ASP A 267 -7.42 11.27 -4.80
C ASP A 267 -7.52 10.92 -3.31
N VAL A 268 -6.48 10.27 -2.77
CA VAL A 268 -6.37 9.97 -1.34
C VAL A 268 -6.39 11.27 -0.52
N LEU A 269 -5.53 12.24 -0.86
CA LEU A 269 -5.45 13.53 -0.18
C LEU A 269 -6.76 14.31 -0.28
N THR A 270 -7.40 14.31 -1.45
CA THR A 270 -8.69 14.96 -1.67
C THR A 270 -9.78 14.33 -0.81
N ARG A 271 -9.81 13.00 -0.72
CA ARG A 271 -10.79 12.28 0.10
C ARG A 271 -10.56 12.49 1.59
N LEU A 272 -9.32 12.46 2.08
CA LEU A 272 -8.98 12.78 3.47
C LEU A 272 -9.44 14.20 3.83
N LYS A 273 -9.16 15.18 2.97
CA LYS A 273 -9.62 16.57 3.17
C LYS A 273 -11.15 16.68 3.24
N ARG A 274 -11.90 15.98 2.36
CA ARG A 274 -13.37 15.96 2.40
C ARG A 274 -13.93 15.34 3.67
N LEU A 275 -13.22 14.39 4.25
CA LEU A 275 -13.56 13.76 5.53
C LEU A 275 -13.15 14.60 6.75
N GLY A 276 -12.54 15.78 6.55
CA GLY A 276 -12.02 16.61 7.63
C GLY A 276 -10.79 16.02 8.32
N ILE A 277 -10.06 15.12 7.65
CA ILE A 277 -8.87 14.46 8.19
C ILE A 277 -7.63 15.23 7.75
N ALA A 278 -6.89 15.80 8.70
CA ALA A 278 -5.63 16.48 8.48
C ALA A 278 -4.50 15.48 8.21
N VAL A 279 -3.65 15.78 7.24
CA VAL A 279 -2.51 14.93 6.87
C VAL A 279 -1.25 15.46 7.54
N VAL A 280 -0.65 14.63 8.39
CA VAL A 280 0.47 14.99 9.28
C VAL A 280 1.59 13.95 9.17
N THR A 281 2.75 14.24 9.75
CA THR A 281 3.79 13.20 9.88
C THR A 281 3.44 12.23 11.01
N THR A 282 4.10 11.08 11.03
CA THR A 282 4.00 10.12 12.14
C THR A 282 4.53 10.71 13.45
N ASP A 283 5.48 11.65 13.45
CA ASP A 283 5.91 12.35 14.67
C ASP A 283 4.75 13.10 15.33
N GLU A 284 3.88 13.73 14.54
CA GLU A 284 2.72 14.44 15.07
C GLU A 284 1.67 13.49 15.65
N LEU A 285 1.45 12.33 15.00
CA LEU A 285 0.58 11.29 15.56
C LEU A 285 1.13 10.77 16.89
N LEU A 286 2.44 10.51 16.96
CA LEU A 286 3.10 10.06 18.18
C LEU A 286 3.06 11.14 19.27
N ARG A 287 3.33 12.41 18.95
CA ARG A 287 3.19 13.51 19.91
C ARG A 287 1.77 13.61 20.48
N GLN A 288 0.74 13.46 19.65
CA GLN A 288 -0.64 13.46 20.13
C GLN A 288 -0.89 12.32 21.13
N LYS A 289 -0.34 11.13 20.86
CA LYS A 289 -0.43 9.97 21.76
C LYS A 289 0.25 10.23 23.11
N TYR A 290 1.52 10.65 23.10
CA TYR A 290 2.30 10.82 24.34
C TYR A 290 2.08 12.17 25.05
N ALA A 291 1.38 13.12 24.41
CA ALA A 291 0.83 14.27 25.11
C ALA A 291 -0.46 13.90 25.87
N ALA A 292 -1.24 12.93 25.36
CA ALA A 292 -2.46 12.44 26.00
C ALA A 292 -2.21 11.38 27.09
N ALA A 293 -1.02 10.76 27.12
CA ALA A 293 -0.55 9.87 28.18
C ALA A 293 0.95 10.09 28.41
N PRO A 294 1.43 10.33 29.65
CA PRO A 294 2.86 10.49 29.89
C PRO A 294 3.62 9.27 29.34
N PRO A 295 4.82 9.47 28.74
CA PRO A 295 5.59 8.37 28.20
C PRO A 295 5.85 7.33 29.30
N PRO A 296 5.84 6.01 28.98
CA PRO A 296 6.21 5.00 29.94
C PRO A 296 7.62 5.30 30.45
N ALA A 297 7.78 5.32 31.77
CA ALA A 297 9.08 5.48 32.39
C ALA A 297 10.00 4.36 31.88
N VAL A 298 11.16 4.76 31.34
CA VAL A 298 12.23 3.83 30.99
C VAL A 298 12.78 3.30 32.31
N SER A 299 12.48 2.05 32.63
CA SER A 299 13.04 1.31 33.77
C SER A 299 14.30 0.56 33.36
#